data_AF-W4QM82-F1
#
_entry.id   AF-W4QM82-F1
#
_cell.length_a   1.000
_cell.length_b   1.000
_cell.length_c   1.000
_cell.angle_alpha   90.00
_cell.angle_beta   90.00
_cell.angle_gamma   90.00
#
_symmetry.space_group_name_H-M   'P 1'
#
loop_
_entity.id
_entity.type
_entity.pdbx_description
1 polymer ?
#
loop_
_entity_poly.entity_id
_entity_poly.type
_entity_poly.pdbx_seq_one_letter_code
_entity_poly.pdbx_strand_id
1 'polypeptide(L)'
;MISCRKILDLHLEGLSQRTISASTGHSRNTVASVINTAKARGIQTLNDTMTDSWLNEFLFPEKQAIEKGYYPVDWEKVHKELQKKNITLKLLHLEYATEAREGKKIPYAYRTFTEKYGHYAKKYKTTMPIRRKPGEIMEVDWAGSTLSFKIVSQEKKYQSMCLSLHFHTVSTVMLKVF
;
A
#
# COMPACT_ATOMS: atom_id res chain seq x y z
N MET A 1 -24.96 3.30 3.71
CA MET A 1 -23.75 4.13 3.92
C MET A 1 -23.98 4.94 5.19
N ILE A 2 -23.00 5.00 6.10
CA ILE A 2 -23.17 5.74 7.37
C ILE A 2 -22.95 7.23 7.10
N SER A 3 -23.92 8.06 7.47
CA SER A 3 -23.86 9.52 7.25
C SER A 3 -23.10 10.20 8.39
N CYS A 4 -21.77 10.03 8.41
CA CYS A 4 -20.91 10.51 9.51
C CYS A 4 -20.97 12.03 9.70
N ARG A 5 -21.02 12.80 8.61
CA ARG A 5 -21.13 14.26 8.63
C ARG A 5 -22.38 14.70 9.37
N LYS A 6 -23.54 14.18 8.95
CA LYS A 6 -24.84 14.52 9.55
C LYS A 6 -24.92 14.15 11.03
N ILE A 7 -24.34 13.02 11.44
CA ILE A 7 -24.28 12.61 12.86
C ILE A 7 -23.45 13.63 13.67
N LEU A 8 -22.32 14.09 13.14
CA LEU A 8 -21.42 15.02 13.82
C LEU A 8 -22.00 16.43 13.88
N ASP A 9 -22.60 16.92 12.78
CA ASP A 9 -23.27 18.23 12.74
C ASP A 9 -24.34 18.33 13.84
N LEU A 10 -25.26 17.35 13.89
CA LEU A 10 -26.30 17.31 14.91
C LEU A 10 -25.76 17.17 16.34
N HIS A 11 -24.59 16.54 16.51
CA HIS A 11 -23.95 16.44 17.81
C HIS A 11 -23.34 17.79 18.25
N LEU A 12 -22.74 18.54 17.32
CA LEU A 12 -22.19 19.87 17.56
C LEU A 12 -23.29 20.90 17.85
N GLU A 13 -24.47 20.73 17.27
CA GLU A 13 -25.70 21.49 17.61
C GLU A 13 -26.25 21.18 19.02
N GLY A 14 -25.68 20.21 19.73
CA GLY A 14 -26.05 19.86 21.11
C GLY A 14 -27.23 18.89 21.23
N LEU A 15 -27.62 18.22 20.14
CA LEU A 15 -28.73 17.26 20.19
C LEU A 15 -28.34 15.96 20.90
N SER A 16 -29.33 15.35 21.57
CA SER A 16 -29.13 14.07 22.26
C SER A 16 -28.89 12.94 21.25
N GLN A 17 -28.08 11.95 21.62
CA GLN A 17 -27.82 10.77 20.78
C GLN A 17 -29.10 10.01 20.40
N ARG A 18 -30.13 10.07 21.25
CA ARG A 18 -31.46 9.49 20.98
C ARG A 18 -32.15 10.22 19.83
N THR A 19 -32.12 11.54 19.82
CA THR A 19 -32.68 12.38 18.76
C THR A 19 -31.92 12.19 17.45
N ILE A 20 -30.58 12.16 17.52
CA ILE A 20 -29.72 11.92 16.36
C ILE A 20 -30.05 10.58 15.71
N SER A 21 -30.09 9.50 16.50
CA SER A 21 -30.44 8.15 16.02
C SER A 21 -31.79 8.10 15.31
N ALA A 22 -32.81 8.79 15.85
CA ALA A 22 -34.13 8.88 15.23
C ALA A 22 -34.11 9.67 13.91
N SER A 23 -33.33 10.75 13.84
CA SER A 23 -33.24 11.62 12.66
C SER A 23 -32.41 11.03 11.52
N THR A 24 -31.36 10.25 11.82
CA THR A 24 -30.46 9.68 10.83
C THR A 24 -30.79 8.23 10.47
N GLY A 25 -31.70 7.58 11.20
CA GLY A 25 -32.07 6.17 10.99
C GLY A 25 -30.95 5.18 11.33
N HIS A 26 -29.96 5.59 12.12
CA HIS A 26 -28.82 4.76 12.52
C HIS A 26 -28.97 4.30 13.97
N SER A 27 -28.48 3.09 14.29
CA SER A 27 -28.55 2.56 15.65
C SER A 27 -27.81 3.48 16.64
N ARG A 28 -28.26 3.53 17.90
CA ARG A 28 -27.59 4.30 18.95
C ARG A 28 -26.12 3.87 19.14
N ASN A 29 -25.82 2.59 18.97
CA ASN A 29 -24.45 2.07 19.08
C ASN A 29 -23.54 2.63 17.98
N THR A 30 -24.04 2.74 16.74
CA THR A 30 -23.29 3.35 15.63
C THR A 30 -23.08 4.84 15.88
N VAL A 31 -24.11 5.56 16.30
CA VAL A 31 -24.04 7.00 16.62
C VAL A 31 -23.03 7.25 17.75
N ALA A 32 -23.09 6.48 18.84
CA ALA A 32 -22.16 6.59 19.95
C ALA A 32 -20.71 6.27 19.53
N SER A 33 -20.52 5.23 18.71
CA SER A 33 -19.20 4.89 18.16
C SER A 33 -18.62 6.06 17.34
N VAL A 34 -19.39 6.66 16.43
CA VAL A 34 -18.95 7.81 15.63
C VAL A 34 -18.54 8.98 16.52
N ILE A 35 -19.39 9.35 17.48
CA ILE A 35 -19.15 10.49 18.38
C ILE A 35 -17.90 10.25 19.26
N ASN A 36 -17.77 9.07 19.86
CA ASN A 36 -16.64 8.74 20.72
C ASN A 36 -15.33 8.74 19.94
N THR A 37 -15.32 8.16 18.73
CA THR A 37 -14.12 8.15 17.89
C THR A 37 -13.77 9.55 17.38
N ALA A 38 -14.75 10.39 17.07
CA ALA A 38 -14.51 11.79 16.69
C ALA A 38 -13.94 12.62 17.84
N LYS A 39 -14.45 12.43 19.06
CA LYS A 39 -13.90 13.06 20.28
C LYS A 39 -12.48 12.60 20.56
N ALA A 40 -12.20 11.30 20.44
CA ALA A 40 -10.85 10.75 20.63
C ALA A 40 -9.83 11.32 19.63
N ARG A 41 -10.28 11.72 18.43
CA ARG A 41 -9.45 12.35 17.40
C ARG A 41 -9.46 13.88 17.43
N GLY A 42 -10.15 14.48 18.40
CA GLY A 42 -10.15 15.93 18.60
C GLY A 42 -10.90 16.73 17.53
N ILE A 43 -11.89 16.15 16.84
CA ILE A 43 -12.71 16.92 15.90
C ILE A 43 -13.66 17.83 16.69
N GLN A 44 -13.39 19.13 16.68
CA GLN A 44 -14.21 20.14 17.36
C GLN A 44 -15.13 20.91 16.40
N THR A 45 -14.72 21.04 15.13
CA THR A 45 -15.48 21.75 14.09
C THR A 45 -15.44 20.96 12.78
N LEU A 46 -16.55 20.92 12.06
CA LEU A 46 -16.61 20.34 10.72
C LEU A 46 -16.44 21.44 9.66
N ASN A 47 -15.53 21.23 8.72
CA ASN A 47 -15.35 22.09 7.56
C ASN A 47 -16.12 21.53 6.34
N ASP A 48 -16.49 22.40 5.40
CA ASP A 48 -17.19 21.99 4.17
C ASP A 48 -16.38 21.06 3.25
N THR A 49 -15.06 21.03 3.43
CA THR A 49 -14.16 20.11 2.73
C THR A 49 -14.23 18.67 3.26
N MET A 50 -14.88 18.43 4.41
CA MET A 50 -14.95 17.11 5.03
C MET A 50 -16.16 16.32 4.52
N THR A 51 -15.96 15.59 3.42
CA THR A 51 -16.97 14.69 2.83
C THR A 51 -17.20 13.45 3.71
N ASP A 52 -18.39 12.85 3.64
CA ASP A 52 -18.72 11.60 4.35
C ASP A 52 -17.74 10.46 4.09
N SER A 53 -17.22 10.34 2.86
CA SER A 53 -16.21 9.33 2.52
C SER A 53 -14.90 9.55 3.28
N TRP A 54 -14.45 10.81 3.35
CA TRP A 54 -13.23 11.18 4.07
C TRP A 54 -13.41 10.97 5.57
N LEU A 55 -14.57 11.35 6.14
CA LEU A 55 -14.87 11.15 7.56
C LEU A 55 -14.94 9.66 7.93
N ASN A 56 -15.51 8.82 7.07
CA ASN A 56 -15.53 7.38 7.32
C ASN A 56 -14.11 6.78 7.30
N GLU A 57 -13.27 7.17 6.34
CA GLU A 57 -11.87 6.72 6.25
C GLU A 57 -11.04 7.25 7.43
N PHE A 58 -11.24 8.51 7.78
CA PHE A 58 -10.57 9.13 8.90
C PHE A 58 -11.00 8.46 10.20
N LEU A 59 -12.29 8.39 10.53
CA LEU A 59 -12.76 7.85 11.81
C LEU A 59 -12.53 6.34 11.96
N PHE A 60 -12.78 5.56 10.89
CA PHE A 60 -12.78 4.10 10.95
C PHE A 60 -11.83 3.46 9.91
N PRO A 61 -10.50 3.64 10.04
CA PRO A 61 -9.54 3.04 9.12
C PRO A 61 -9.54 1.51 9.19
N GLU A 62 -9.87 0.92 10.34
CA GLU A 62 -9.87 -0.53 10.56
C GLU A 62 -11.14 -1.23 10.04
N LYS A 63 -12.31 -0.57 10.09
CA LYS A 63 -13.58 -1.18 9.69
C LYS A 63 -13.64 -1.51 8.20
N GLN A 64 -12.92 -0.77 7.35
CA GLN A 64 -12.87 -1.07 5.92
C GLN A 64 -12.23 -2.43 5.60
N ALA A 65 -11.29 -2.90 6.42
CA ALA A 65 -10.63 -4.19 6.23
C ALA A 65 -11.38 -5.35 6.92
N ILE A 66 -11.99 -5.09 8.08
CA ILE A 66 -12.59 -6.11 8.94
C ILE A 66 -14.01 -6.48 8.48
N GLU A 67 -14.82 -5.53 7.99
CA GLU A 67 -16.23 -5.79 7.63
C GLU A 67 -16.41 -6.72 6.42
N LYS A 68 -15.35 -7.04 5.67
CA LYS A 68 -15.41 -7.86 4.45
C LYS A 68 -14.73 -9.24 4.59
N GLY A 69 -14.23 -9.61 5.77
CA GLY A 69 -13.59 -10.91 5.98
C GLY A 69 -12.23 -11.08 5.28
N TYR A 70 -11.55 -9.98 4.94
CA TYR A 70 -10.22 -10.04 4.34
C TYR A 70 -9.15 -10.43 5.37
N TYR A 71 -8.12 -11.14 4.91
CA TYR A 71 -6.96 -11.43 5.75
C TYR A 71 -6.13 -10.15 5.96
N PRO A 72 -5.86 -9.75 7.22
CA PRO A 72 -5.06 -8.55 7.50
C PRO A 72 -3.62 -8.73 7.00
N VAL A 73 -3.02 -7.66 6.48
CA VAL A 73 -1.63 -7.65 6.00
C VAL A 73 -0.78 -6.88 7.00
N ASP A 74 0.33 -7.46 7.46
CA ASP A 74 1.39 -6.73 8.17
C ASP A 74 2.33 -6.06 7.16
N TRP A 75 2.12 -4.76 6.95
CA TRP A 75 2.91 -3.97 6.01
C TRP A 75 4.37 -3.76 6.43
N GLU A 76 4.66 -3.80 7.73
CA GLU A 76 6.03 -3.64 8.23
C GLU A 76 6.86 -4.88 7.92
N LYS A 77 6.29 -6.07 8.15
CA LYS A 77 6.91 -7.35 7.75
C LYS A 77 7.17 -7.37 6.24
N VAL A 78 6.16 -7.03 5.43
CA VAL A 78 6.30 -6.99 3.96
C VAL A 78 7.41 -6.03 3.52
N HIS A 79 7.51 -4.85 4.14
CA HIS A 79 8.56 -3.88 3.79
C HIS A 79 9.96 -4.35 4.18
N LYS A 80 10.13 -5.01 5.34
CA LYS A 80 11.40 -5.62 5.76
C LYS A 80 11.83 -6.75 4.83
N GLU A 81 10.90 -7.62 4.43
CA GLU A 81 11.20 -8.72 3.50
C GLU A 81 11.63 -8.19 2.12
N LEU A 82 11.01 -7.12 1.61
CA LEU A 82 11.38 -6.51 0.32
C LEU A 82 12.80 -5.92 0.29
N GLN A 83 13.44 -5.70 1.44
CA GLN A 83 14.83 -5.25 1.50
C GLN A 83 15.83 -6.39 1.28
N LYS A 84 15.39 -7.66 1.33
CA LYS A 84 16.25 -8.82 1.11
C LYS A 84 16.46 -9.05 -0.40
N LYS A 85 17.60 -9.65 -0.74
CA LYS A 85 17.94 -9.99 -2.13
C LYS A 85 16.93 -10.99 -2.71
N ASN A 86 16.59 -10.81 -3.99
CA ASN A 86 15.72 -11.70 -4.77
C ASN A 86 14.25 -11.80 -4.29
N ILE A 87 13.80 -10.96 -3.36
CA ILE A 87 12.41 -10.92 -2.94
C ILE A 87 11.62 -9.97 -3.84
N THR A 88 10.45 -10.43 -4.30
CA THR A 88 9.55 -9.63 -5.13
C THR A 88 8.21 -9.45 -4.46
N LEU A 89 7.53 -8.35 -4.76
CA LEU A 89 6.20 -8.07 -4.22
C LEU A 89 5.15 -9.12 -4.64
N LYS A 90 5.37 -9.74 -5.81
CA LYS A 90 4.55 -10.86 -6.31
C LYS A 90 4.75 -12.11 -5.47
N LEU A 91 5.99 -12.44 -5.09
CA LEU A 91 6.28 -13.58 -4.23
C LEU A 91 5.59 -13.44 -2.87
N LEU A 92 5.75 -12.28 -2.21
CA LEU A 92 5.12 -12.02 -0.92
C LEU A 92 3.59 -12.04 -0.99
N HIS A 93 3.00 -11.61 -2.11
CA HIS A 93 1.56 -11.71 -2.31
C HIS A 93 1.08 -13.16 -2.41
N LEU A 94 1.85 -14.06 -3.04
CA LEU A 94 1.52 -15.49 -3.12
C LEU A 94 1.56 -16.15 -1.75
N GLU A 95 2.56 -15.84 -0.94
CA GLU A 95 2.68 -16.32 0.46
C GLU A 95 1.49 -15.83 1.29
N TYR A 96 1.22 -14.52 1.27
CA TYR A 96 0.05 -13.92 1.92
C TYR A 96 -1.27 -14.56 1.48
N ALA A 97 -1.44 -14.84 0.18
CA ALA A 97 -2.65 -15.46 -0.33
C ALA A 97 -2.83 -16.91 0.14
N THR A 98 -1.72 -17.61 0.37
CA THR A 98 -1.72 -18.96 0.94
C THR A 98 -2.11 -18.91 2.42
N GLU A 99 -1.46 -18.06 3.21
CA GLU A 99 -1.79 -17.84 4.63
C GLU A 99 -3.26 -17.44 4.83
N ALA A 100 -3.79 -16.58 3.95
CA ALA A 100 -5.19 -16.17 3.99
C ALA A 100 -6.16 -17.34 3.77
N ARG A 101 -5.87 -18.21 2.80
CA ARG A 101 -6.69 -19.40 2.50
C ARG A 101 -6.66 -20.40 3.64
N GLU A 102 -5.49 -20.62 4.25
CA GLU A 102 -5.34 -21.48 5.44
C GLU A 102 -6.16 -20.94 6.62
N GLY A 103 -6.15 -19.62 6.81
CA GLY A 103 -6.96 -18.93 7.81
C GLY A 103 -8.45 -18.81 7.49
N LYS A 104 -8.94 -19.41 6.40
CA LYS A 104 -10.33 -19.29 5.89
C LYS A 104 -10.79 -17.84 5.69
N LYS A 105 -9.87 -16.93 5.36
CA LYS A 105 -10.16 -15.53 5.06
C LYS A 105 -9.95 -15.23 3.58
N ILE A 106 -10.51 -14.13 3.11
CA ILE A 106 -10.40 -13.72 1.71
C ILE A 106 -9.06 -12.98 1.51
N PRO A 107 -8.18 -13.42 0.59
CA PRO A 107 -6.99 -12.65 0.26
C PRO A 107 -7.33 -11.43 -0.61
N TYR A 108 -6.56 -10.35 -0.49
CA TYR A 108 -6.58 -9.28 -1.49
C TYR A 108 -6.10 -9.77 -2.86
N ALA A 109 -6.72 -9.25 -3.93
CA ALA A 109 -6.19 -9.40 -5.28
C ALA A 109 -4.83 -8.69 -5.41
N TYR A 110 -3.96 -9.21 -6.30
CA TYR A 110 -2.59 -8.70 -6.47
C TYR A 110 -2.55 -7.18 -6.70
N ARG A 111 -3.41 -6.66 -7.58
CA ARG A 111 -3.52 -5.23 -7.86
C ARG A 111 -3.81 -4.40 -6.60
N THR A 112 -4.79 -4.82 -5.80
CA THR A 112 -5.14 -4.10 -4.56
C THR A 112 -4.02 -4.21 -3.52
N PHE A 113 -3.33 -5.35 -3.47
CA PHE A 113 -2.19 -5.54 -2.58
C PHE A 113 -1.04 -4.60 -2.94
N THR A 114 -0.71 -4.46 -4.23
CA THR A 114 0.36 -3.57 -4.70
C THR A 114 0.00 -2.10 -4.50
N GLU A 115 -1.25 -1.71 -4.75
CA GLU A 115 -1.76 -0.35 -4.49
C GLU A 115 -1.62 0.01 -3.01
N LYS A 116 -2.11 -0.85 -2.10
CA LYS A 116 -2.02 -0.63 -0.65
C LYS A 116 -0.59 -0.57 -0.14
N TYR A 117 0.28 -1.46 -0.63
CA TYR A 117 1.71 -1.38 -0.31
C TYR A 117 2.33 -0.07 -0.82
N GLY A 118 1.93 0.39 -2.01
CA GLY A 118 2.39 1.66 -2.56
C GLY A 118 2.05 2.85 -1.66
N HIS A 119 0.85 2.88 -1.08
CA HIS A 119 0.46 3.88 -0.09
C HIS A 119 1.31 3.80 1.19
N TYR A 120 1.56 2.59 1.71
CA TYR A 120 2.42 2.38 2.87
C TYR A 120 3.87 2.84 2.60
N ALA A 121 4.44 2.46 1.46
CA ALA A 121 5.81 2.76 1.09
C ALA A 121 6.09 4.27 0.92
N LYS A 122 5.06 5.08 0.63
CA LYS A 122 5.21 6.55 0.58
C LYS A 122 5.72 7.14 1.90
N LYS A 123 5.42 6.52 3.05
CA LYS A 123 5.96 6.93 4.37
C LYS A 123 7.48 6.91 4.42
N TYR A 124 8.11 5.99 3.69
CA TYR A 124 9.56 5.74 3.71
C TYR A 124 10.29 6.35 2.50
N LYS A 125 9.56 6.79 1.47
CA LYS A 125 10.15 7.36 0.26
C LYS A 125 10.64 8.79 0.51
N THR A 126 11.93 8.92 0.81
CA THR A 126 12.68 10.14 0.53
C THR A 126 13.25 10.01 -0.88
N THR A 127 12.51 10.44 -1.90
CA THR A 127 13.01 10.41 -3.28
C THR A 127 13.83 11.68 -3.54
N MET A 128 15.13 11.54 -3.80
CA MET A 128 15.96 12.64 -4.32
C MET A 128 16.09 12.46 -5.85
N PRO A 129 15.35 13.21 -6.67
CA PRO A 129 15.43 13.07 -8.12
C PRO A 129 16.82 13.50 -8.61
N ILE A 130 17.56 12.58 -9.23
CA ILE A 130 18.85 12.86 -9.84
C ILE A 130 18.61 13.26 -11.30
N ARG A 131 19.00 14.48 -11.67
CA ARG A 131 18.94 14.94 -13.07
C ARG A 131 20.19 14.46 -13.81
N ARG A 132 20.01 13.79 -14.95
CA ARG A 132 21.09 13.35 -15.84
C ARG A 132 20.79 13.71 -17.28
N LYS A 133 21.80 14.17 -18.01
CA LYS A 133 21.72 14.35 -19.45
C LYS A 133 22.01 13.02 -20.16
N PRO A 134 21.25 12.68 -21.20
CA PRO A 134 21.46 11.45 -21.95
C PRO A 134 22.83 11.47 -22.65
N GLY A 135 23.52 10.33 -22.69
CA GLY A 135 24.82 10.17 -23.38
C GLY A 135 26.05 10.74 -22.65
N GLU A 136 25.90 11.46 -21.54
CA GLU A 136 27.05 11.97 -20.76
C GLU A 136 27.64 10.91 -19.79
N ILE A 137 26.80 10.01 -19.26
CA ILE A 137 27.21 9.02 -18.26
C ILE A 137 26.67 7.64 -18.64
N MET A 138 27.57 6.64 -18.61
CA MET A 138 27.24 5.23 -18.74
C MET A 138 27.47 4.53 -17.40
N GLU A 139 26.48 3.77 -16.93
CA GLU A 139 26.58 2.98 -15.72
C GLU A 139 26.66 1.50 -16.08
N VAL A 140 27.67 0.83 -15.51
CA VAL A 140 27.87 -0.61 -15.63
C VAL A 140 27.39 -1.23 -14.34
N ASP A 141 26.35 -2.05 -14.42
CA ASP A 141 25.85 -2.83 -13.28
C ASP A 141 26.14 -4.31 -13.48
N TRP A 142 26.52 -4.98 -12.40
CA TRP A 142 26.77 -6.41 -12.37
C TRP A 142 25.58 -7.08 -11.70
N ALA A 143 25.02 -8.13 -12.29
CA ALA A 143 23.77 -8.74 -11.83
C ALA A 143 23.84 -9.38 -10.41
N GLY A 144 24.99 -9.33 -9.73
CA GLY A 144 25.23 -9.81 -8.37
C GLY A 144 25.17 -11.34 -8.21
N SER A 145 24.41 -12.02 -9.07
CA SER A 145 24.26 -13.47 -9.13
C SER A 145 25.22 -14.04 -10.19
N THR A 146 25.98 -15.07 -9.83
CA THR A 146 26.91 -15.73 -10.75
C THR A 146 26.16 -16.84 -11.49
N LEU A 147 26.28 -16.87 -12.82
CA LEU A 147 25.75 -17.93 -13.66
C LEU A 147 26.86 -18.94 -13.96
N SER A 148 26.56 -20.23 -13.83
CA SER A 148 27.44 -21.32 -14.26
C SER A 148 26.95 -21.90 -15.58
N PHE A 149 27.85 -22.06 -16.54
CA PHE A 149 27.58 -22.82 -17.75
C PHE A 149 28.73 -23.80 -18.02
N LYS A 150 28.37 -24.96 -18.57
CA LYS A 150 29.34 -25.98 -18.99
C LYS A 150 29.48 -25.94 -20.50
N ILE A 151 30.67 -25.57 -21.00
CA ILE A 151 31.04 -25.76 -22.40
C ILE A 151 31.96 -26.97 -22.44
N VAL A 152 31.45 -28.09 -22.97
CA VAL A 152 32.00 -29.41 -23.40
C VAL A 152 33.21 -30.03 -22.67
N SER A 153 34.08 -29.29 -21.98
CA SER A 153 35.14 -29.85 -21.12
C SER A 153 35.62 -28.91 -20.00
N GLN A 154 35.09 -27.68 -19.87
CA GLN A 154 35.48 -26.77 -18.78
C GLN A 154 34.26 -26.11 -18.12
N GLU A 155 34.27 -26.12 -16.79
CA GLU A 155 33.33 -25.35 -15.98
C GLU A 155 33.91 -23.95 -15.75
N LYS A 156 33.24 -22.94 -16.29
CA LYS A 156 33.65 -21.54 -16.15
C LYS A 156 32.49 -20.74 -15.54
N LYS A 157 32.83 -19.87 -14.59
CA LYS A 157 31.88 -18.99 -13.90
C LYS A 157 31.89 -17.63 -14.56
N TYR A 158 30.71 -17.08 -14.84
CA TYR A 158 30.57 -15.77 -15.45
C TYR A 158 29.55 -14.94 -14.68
N GLN A 159 29.74 -13.62 -14.68
CA GLN A 159 28.75 -12.67 -14.20
C GLN A 159 28.10 -12.01 -15.40
N SER A 160 26.77 -11.87 -15.38
CA SER A 160 26.06 -11.09 -16.37
C SER A 160 26.26 -9.59 -16.10
N MET A 161 26.67 -8.87 -17.14
CA MET A 161 26.81 -7.42 -17.14
C MET A 161 25.57 -6.80 -17.78
N CYS A 162 25.00 -5.78 -17.13
CA CYS A 162 23.91 -4.99 -17.67
C CYS A 162 24.43 -3.58 -17.97
N LEU A 163 24.32 -3.16 -19.23
CA LEU A 163 24.71 -1.82 -19.65
C LEU A 163 23.44 -0.96 -19.73
N SER A 164 23.34 0.06 -18.89
CA SER A 164 22.19 0.98 -18.91
C SER A 164 22.62 2.32 -19.50
N LEU A 165 22.13 2.61 -20.71
CA LEU A 165 22.28 3.90 -21.36
C LEU A 165 21.05 4.75 -21.07
N HIS A 166 21.28 5.95 -20.52
CA HIS A 166 20.20 6.89 -20.23
C HIS A 166 19.74 7.55 -21.53
N PHE A 167 18.69 7.02 -22.17
CA PHE A 167 18.02 7.66 -23.30
C PHE A 167 16.70 8.30 -22.84
N HIS A 168 16.36 9.47 -23.38
CA HIS A 168 15.19 10.27 -22.95
C HIS A 168 13.84 9.70 -23.38
N THR A 169 13.81 8.46 -23.89
CA THR A 169 12.60 7.74 -24.24
C THR A 169 12.84 6.25 -24.06
N VAL A 170 11.90 5.59 -23.39
CA VAL A 170 11.89 4.18 -22.98
C VAL A 170 12.35 3.27 -24.13
N SER A 171 13.58 2.78 -24.06
CA SER A 171 14.05 1.59 -24.76
C SER A 171 15.34 1.12 -24.10
N THR A 172 15.20 0.21 -23.13
CA THR A 172 16.32 -0.60 -22.66
C THR A 172 16.73 -1.53 -23.80
N VAL A 173 17.74 -1.13 -24.58
CA VAL A 173 18.38 -2.04 -25.54
C VAL A 173 19.32 -2.92 -24.73
N MET A 174 18.95 -4.19 -24.52
CA MET A 174 19.88 -5.20 -24.03
C MET A 174 20.89 -5.51 -25.15
N LEU A 175 22.03 -4.82 -25.12
CA LEU A 175 23.18 -5.21 -25.93
C LEU A 175 23.85 -6.41 -25.28
N LYS A 176 23.66 -7.58 -25.91
CA LYS A 176 24.32 -8.84 -25.57
C LYS A 176 25.74 -8.76 -26.13
N VAL A 177 26.72 -8.43 -25.29
CA VAL A 177 28.14 -8.55 -25.65
C VAL A 177 28.55 -9.99 -25.35
N PHE A 178 29.02 -10.70 -26.37
CA PHE A 178 29.55 -12.07 -26.30
C PHE A 178 30.95 -12.10 -25.69
#